data_AF-A0AAD9VAS2-F1
#
_entry.id   AF-A0AAD9VAS2-F1
#
_cell.length_a   1.000
_cell.length_b   1.000
_cell.length_c   1.000
_cell.angle_alpha   90.00
_cell.angle_beta   90.00
_cell.angle_gamma   90.00
#
_symmetry.space_group_name_H-M   'P 1'
#
loop_
_entity.id
_entity.type
_entity.pdbx_description
1 polymer ?
#
loop_
_entity_poly.entity_id
_entity_poly.type
_entity_poly.pdbx_seq_one_letter_code
_entity_poly.pdbx_strand_id
1 'polypeptide(L)'
;MSKPAKKQDGDKPAEKMMFWTERHDTILCREILIHNPFQNKKSSIQRGQVWKNIAERLVTVKEVQFKADLDQRAVRDRYNLLANKLRRKLKDKEKASGIETDMTELEAALEDLIEREDQSDAQHKENQEQNIKKREDREVAEDMRAKSLERLGETQKRKREDIQLSQVKKKRGSAGDAVAF
;
A
#
# COMPACT_ATOMS: atom_id res chain seq x y z
N MET A 1 41.85 -11.58 -54.35
CA MET A 1 40.54 -11.48 -53.68
C MET A 1 40.48 -12.56 -52.60
N SER A 2 40.80 -12.21 -51.35
CA SER A 2 40.81 -13.16 -50.22
C SER A 2 39.43 -13.20 -49.58
N LYS A 3 38.86 -14.40 -49.45
CA LYS A 3 37.60 -14.61 -48.71
C LYS A 3 37.82 -14.39 -47.22
N PRO A 4 36.89 -13.75 -46.47
CA PRO A 4 37.01 -13.62 -45.03
C PRO A 4 36.60 -14.93 -44.33
N ALA A 5 37.36 -15.29 -43.30
CA ALA A 5 37.16 -16.45 -42.46
C ALA A 5 35.87 -16.33 -41.62
N LYS A 6 35.11 -17.43 -41.54
CA LYS A 6 34.02 -17.61 -40.57
C LYS A 6 34.60 -17.53 -39.17
N LYS A 7 34.14 -16.54 -38.38
CA LYS A 7 34.35 -16.53 -36.92
C LYS A 7 33.64 -17.75 -36.33
N GLN A 8 34.37 -18.51 -35.52
CA GLN A 8 33.83 -19.57 -34.70
C GLN A 8 33.03 -18.91 -33.57
N ASP A 9 31.73 -19.24 -33.49
CA ASP A 9 30.90 -18.89 -32.34
C ASP A 9 31.42 -19.65 -31.13
N GLY A 10 31.97 -18.90 -30.16
CA GLY A 10 32.46 -19.45 -28.91
C GLY A 10 31.33 -20.11 -28.13
N ASP A 11 31.62 -21.31 -27.65
CA ASP A 11 30.79 -22.13 -26.77
C ASP A 11 30.33 -21.30 -25.56
N LYS A 12 29.05 -20.90 -25.53
CA LYS A 12 28.44 -20.30 -24.35
C LYS A 12 28.32 -21.41 -23.29
N PRO A 13 28.90 -21.25 -22.09
CA PRO A 13 28.73 -22.27 -21.06
C PRO A 13 27.25 -22.42 -20.76
N ALA A 14 26.75 -23.67 -20.85
CA ALA A 14 25.38 -24.01 -20.50
C ALA A 14 25.13 -23.57 -19.05
N GLU A 15 24.33 -22.52 -18.89
CA GLU A 15 23.98 -21.99 -17.59
C GLU A 15 23.29 -23.09 -16.78
N LYS A 16 23.92 -23.48 -15.67
CA LYS A 16 23.44 -24.57 -14.82
C LYS A 16 22.06 -24.18 -14.30
N MET A 17 21.00 -24.83 -14.78
CA MET A 17 19.64 -24.59 -14.29
C MET A 17 19.60 -24.85 -12.78
N MET A 18 19.49 -23.77 -12.02
CA MET A 18 19.29 -23.83 -10.57
C MET A 18 17.86 -24.32 -10.28
N PHE A 19 17.75 -25.27 -9.37
CA PHE A 19 16.48 -25.70 -8.79
C PHE A 19 16.40 -25.24 -7.33
N TRP A 20 15.22 -24.80 -6.92
CA TRP A 20 14.96 -24.47 -5.53
C TRP A 20 14.89 -25.76 -4.70
N THR A 21 15.83 -25.90 -3.77
CA THR A 21 15.84 -26.99 -2.78
C THR A 21 15.39 -26.46 -1.43
N GLU A 22 15.11 -27.35 -0.48
CA GLU A 22 14.74 -26.98 0.88
C GLU A 22 15.77 -26.05 1.55
N ARG A 23 17.07 -26.29 1.33
CA ARG A 23 18.13 -25.41 1.84
C ARG A 23 18.07 -24.00 1.23
N HIS A 24 17.68 -23.87 -0.04
CA HIS A 24 17.42 -22.56 -0.65
C HIS A 24 16.23 -21.88 0.01
N ASP A 25 15.17 -22.64 0.30
CA ASP A 25 13.97 -22.14 0.95
C ASP A 25 14.25 -21.66 2.38
N THR A 26 15.09 -22.38 3.14
CA THR A 26 15.52 -21.96 4.48
C THR A 26 16.28 -20.65 4.44
N ILE A 27 17.24 -20.51 3.53
CA ILE A 27 18.02 -19.28 3.37
C ILE A 27 17.12 -18.13 2.90
N LEU A 28 16.20 -18.40 1.98
CA LEU A 28 15.18 -17.45 1.55
C LEU A 28 14.35 -16.93 2.73
N CYS A 29 13.79 -17.82 3.55
CA CYS A 29 12.96 -17.43 4.69
C CYS A 29 13.77 -16.61 5.70
N ARG A 30 15.03 -16.99 5.95
CA ARG A 30 15.94 -16.25 6.83
C ARG A 30 16.18 -14.81 6.35
N GLU A 31 16.49 -14.62 5.06
CA GLU A 31 16.70 -13.28 4.51
C GLU A 31 15.41 -12.44 4.54
N ILE A 32 14.25 -13.05 4.26
CA ILE A 32 12.95 -12.35 4.38
C ILE A 32 12.69 -11.94 5.83
N LEU A 33 13.00 -12.79 6.81
CA LEU A 33 12.85 -12.45 8.24
C LEU A 33 13.73 -11.26 8.64
N ILE A 34 14.98 -11.21 8.15
CA ILE A 34 15.94 -10.14 8.44
C ILE A 34 15.47 -8.81 7.82
N HIS A 35 15.03 -8.84 6.56
CA HIS A 35 14.69 -7.64 5.82
C HIS A 35 13.25 -7.17 5.97
N ASN A 36 12.37 -8.09 6.37
CA ASN A 36 10.95 -7.91 6.59
C ASN A 36 10.26 -7.00 5.55
N PRO A 37 10.03 -7.49 4.31
CA PRO A 37 9.38 -6.70 3.27
C PRO A 37 7.96 -6.26 3.65
N PHE A 38 7.33 -6.93 4.63
CA PHE A 38 5.97 -6.68 5.06
C PHE A 38 5.81 -5.41 5.88
N GLN A 39 6.88 -4.82 6.43
CA GLN A 39 6.80 -3.49 7.08
C GLN A 39 6.25 -2.42 6.13
N ASN A 40 6.50 -2.58 4.83
CA ASN A 40 6.07 -1.65 3.81
C ASN A 40 4.70 -2.06 3.25
N LYS A 41 3.89 -1.05 2.89
CA LYS A 41 2.56 -1.25 2.32
C LYS A 41 2.61 -2.22 1.14
N LYS A 42 1.61 -3.11 1.06
CA LYS A 42 1.39 -3.99 -0.10
C LYS A 42 1.42 -3.21 -1.41
N SER A 43 2.12 -3.74 -2.40
CA SER A 43 2.30 -3.14 -3.73
C SER A 43 3.01 -1.78 -3.76
N SER A 44 3.65 -1.35 -2.67
CA SER A 44 4.49 -0.15 -2.67
C SER A 44 5.82 -0.39 -3.38
N ILE A 45 6.40 0.68 -3.93
CA ILE A 45 7.74 0.67 -4.52
C ILE A 45 8.78 0.27 -3.47
N GLN A 46 8.64 0.75 -2.23
CA GLN A 46 9.51 0.42 -1.11
C GLN A 46 9.52 -1.09 -0.82
N ARG A 47 8.33 -1.73 -0.73
CA ARG A 47 8.25 -3.20 -0.59
C ARG A 47 8.96 -3.91 -1.75
N GLY A 48 8.80 -3.42 -2.97
CA GLY A 48 9.54 -3.90 -4.15
C GLY A 48 11.06 -3.80 -3.98
N GLN A 49 11.57 -2.65 -3.53
CA GLN A 49 13.00 -2.45 -3.27
C GLN A 49 13.55 -3.39 -2.19
N VAL A 50 12.76 -3.71 -1.17
CA VAL A 50 13.17 -4.71 -0.16
C VAL A 50 13.29 -6.10 -0.79
N TRP A 51 12.34 -6.52 -1.63
CA TRP A 51 12.45 -7.78 -2.38
C TRP A 51 13.67 -7.81 -3.31
N LYS A 52 14.01 -6.67 -3.93
CA LYS A 52 15.24 -6.52 -4.71
C LYS A 52 16.48 -6.75 -3.87
N ASN A 53 16.57 -6.10 -2.72
CA ASN A 53 17.69 -6.25 -1.79
C ASN A 53 17.84 -7.70 -1.32
N ILE A 54 16.73 -8.37 -1.00
CA ILE A 54 16.73 -9.79 -0.64
C ILE A 54 17.31 -10.62 -1.80
N ALA A 55 16.87 -10.39 -3.05
CA ALA A 55 17.42 -11.10 -4.20
C ALA A 55 18.94 -10.89 -4.35
N GLU A 56 19.40 -9.64 -4.25
CA GLU A 56 20.83 -9.30 -4.29
C GLU A 56 21.61 -10.02 -3.18
N ARG A 57 21.07 -10.10 -1.96
CA ARG A 57 21.71 -10.83 -0.86
C ARG A 57 21.78 -12.33 -1.10
N LEU A 58 20.69 -12.94 -1.58
CA LEU A 58 20.66 -14.38 -1.85
C LEU A 58 21.78 -14.78 -2.82
N VAL A 59 22.01 -13.99 -3.87
CA VAL A 59 23.10 -14.25 -4.83
C VAL A 59 24.49 -14.23 -4.19
N THR A 60 24.69 -13.49 -3.09
CA THR A 60 25.97 -13.43 -2.37
C THR A 60 26.20 -14.58 -1.39
N VAL A 61 25.16 -15.34 -1.04
CA VAL A 61 25.26 -16.44 -0.07
C VAL A 61 26.09 -17.58 -0.67
N LYS A 62 27.11 -18.03 0.07
CA LYS A 62 28.02 -19.11 -0.38
C LYS A 62 27.51 -20.52 -0.04
N GLU A 63 26.52 -20.63 0.85
CA GLU A 63 26.01 -21.92 1.31
C GLU A 63 25.28 -22.72 0.23
N VAL A 64 24.60 -22.02 -0.67
CA VAL A 64 23.89 -22.60 -1.82
C VAL A 64 24.07 -21.68 -3.03
N GLN A 65 24.07 -22.25 -4.23
CA GLN A 65 24.28 -21.48 -5.45
C GLN A 65 22.94 -20.95 -5.99
N PHE A 66 22.68 -19.67 -5.77
CA PHE A 66 21.61 -18.96 -6.45
C PHE A 66 22.01 -18.55 -7.88
N LYS A 67 21.03 -18.37 -8.76
CA LYS A 67 21.27 -17.80 -10.09
C LYS A 67 21.85 -16.40 -9.98
N ALA A 68 22.82 -16.07 -10.84
CA ALA A 68 23.45 -14.74 -10.82
C ALA A 68 22.47 -13.62 -11.22
N ASP A 69 21.46 -13.94 -12.03
CA ASP A 69 20.41 -13.03 -12.50
C ASP A 69 19.10 -13.15 -11.70
N LEU A 70 19.18 -13.62 -10.44
CA LEU A 70 18.01 -13.84 -9.60
C LEU A 70 17.19 -12.54 -9.43
N ASP A 71 16.01 -12.53 -10.04
CA ASP A 71 15.09 -11.39 -9.98
C ASP A 71 14.25 -11.40 -8.69
N GLN A 72 13.93 -10.20 -8.21
CA GLN A 72 13.03 -9.97 -7.06
C GLN A 72 11.68 -10.66 -7.24
N ARG A 73 11.19 -10.78 -8.50
CA ARG A 73 9.93 -11.45 -8.81
C ARG A 73 10.03 -12.94 -8.55
N ALA A 74 11.13 -13.58 -8.93
CA ALA A 74 11.35 -15.01 -8.68
C ALA A 74 11.42 -15.33 -7.18
N VAL A 75 12.09 -14.47 -6.40
CA VAL A 75 12.17 -14.56 -4.93
C VAL A 75 10.78 -14.47 -4.30
N ARG A 76 10.01 -13.43 -4.67
CA ARG A 76 8.65 -13.24 -4.16
C ARG A 76 7.70 -14.37 -4.58
N ASP A 77 7.78 -14.81 -5.83
CA ASP A 77 6.94 -15.89 -6.35
C ASP A 77 7.26 -17.22 -5.64
N ARG A 78 8.53 -17.48 -5.33
CA ARG A 78 8.94 -18.64 -4.53
C ARG A 78 8.37 -18.57 -3.11
N TYR A 79 8.50 -17.44 -2.43
CA TYR A 79 7.90 -17.25 -1.10
C TYR A 79 6.38 -17.48 -1.14
N ASN A 80 5.67 -16.87 -2.09
CA ASN A 80 4.23 -17.04 -2.23
C ASN A 80 3.84 -18.50 -2.47
N LEU A 81 4.62 -19.26 -3.23
CA LEU A 81 4.39 -20.69 -3.44
C LEU A 81 4.48 -21.47 -2.12
N LEU A 82 5.54 -21.22 -1.35
CA LEU A 82 5.76 -21.87 -0.05
C LEU A 82 4.67 -21.51 0.96
N ALA A 83 4.34 -20.21 1.08
CA ALA A 83 3.30 -19.73 1.97
C ALA A 83 1.93 -20.35 1.63
N ASN A 84 1.57 -20.38 0.35
CA ASN A 84 0.32 -20.99 -0.09
C ASN A 84 0.29 -22.50 0.16
N LYS A 85 1.42 -23.20 -0.01
CA LYS A 85 1.54 -24.63 0.28
C LYS A 85 1.31 -24.89 1.77
N LEU A 86 1.90 -24.08 2.65
CA LEU A 86 1.75 -24.23 4.09
C LEU A 86 0.31 -23.92 4.54
N ARG A 87 -0.29 -22.83 4.06
CA ARG A 87 -1.71 -22.49 4.36
C ARG A 87 -2.66 -23.64 3.99
N ARG A 88 -2.42 -24.31 2.85
CA ARG A 88 -3.20 -25.50 2.45
C ARG A 88 -2.97 -26.67 3.38
N LYS A 89 -1.70 -26.98 3.70
CA LYS A 89 -1.34 -28.07 4.63
C LYS A 89 -2.02 -27.90 5.99
N LEU A 90 -2.01 -26.70 6.56
CA LEU A 90 -2.65 -26.41 7.85
C LEU A 90 -4.17 -26.56 7.77
N LYS A 91 -4.81 -26.02 6.72
CA LYS A 91 -6.25 -26.15 6.50
C LYS A 91 -6.73 -27.59 6.31
N ASP A 92 -5.93 -28.42 5.63
CA ASP A 92 -6.27 -29.82 5.40
C ASP A 92 -6.10 -30.64 6.69
N LYS A 93 -5.08 -30.34 7.51
CA LYS A 93 -4.87 -30.96 8.83
C LYS A 93 -5.99 -30.64 9.81
N GLU A 94 -6.40 -29.36 9.90
CA GLU A 94 -7.51 -28.91 10.74
C GLU A 94 -8.79 -29.70 10.43
N LYS A 95 -9.06 -29.95 9.14
CA LYS A 95 -10.23 -30.72 8.69
C LYS A 95 -10.12 -32.23 8.94
N ALA A 96 -8.93 -32.81 8.80
CA ALA A 96 -8.76 -34.26 8.73
C ALA A 96 -8.56 -34.93 10.09
N SER A 97 -7.81 -34.29 11.01
CA SER A 97 -7.30 -34.98 12.19
C SER A 97 -7.61 -34.31 13.51
N GLY A 98 -7.90 -33.01 13.54
CA GLY A 98 -8.05 -32.24 14.79
C GLY A 98 -6.83 -32.31 15.74
N ILE A 99 -5.72 -32.91 15.30
CA ILE A 99 -4.52 -33.16 16.09
C ILE A 99 -3.37 -32.42 15.43
N GLU A 100 -2.68 -31.62 16.23
CA GLU A 100 -1.49 -30.88 15.86
C GLU A 100 -0.35 -31.85 15.53
N THR A 101 0.34 -31.60 14.42
CA THR A 101 1.48 -32.42 13.98
C THR A 101 2.69 -31.51 13.88
N ASP A 102 3.84 -32.03 14.29
CA ASP A 102 5.09 -31.28 14.37
C ASP A 102 5.40 -30.53 13.08
N MET A 103 5.63 -29.23 13.24
CA MET A 103 6.06 -28.32 12.19
C MET A 103 7.58 -28.44 12.03
N THR A 104 8.04 -28.57 10.79
CA THR A 104 9.48 -28.48 10.51
C THR A 104 9.97 -27.06 10.78
N GLU A 105 11.28 -26.87 11.04
CA GLU A 105 11.86 -25.53 11.26
C GLU A 105 11.55 -24.56 10.12
N LEU A 106 11.61 -25.02 8.87
CA LEU A 106 11.25 -24.24 7.70
C LEU A 106 9.76 -23.84 7.71
N GLU A 107 8.89 -24.77 8.09
CA GLU A 107 7.45 -24.50 8.18
C GLU A 107 7.11 -23.53 9.30
N ALA A 108 7.76 -23.63 10.45
CA ALA A 108 7.62 -22.66 11.55
C ALA A 108 8.08 -21.25 11.11
N ALA A 109 9.23 -21.15 10.45
CA ALA A 109 9.72 -19.87 9.93
C ALA A 109 8.77 -19.28 8.85
N LEU A 110 8.16 -20.13 8.03
CA LEU A 110 7.16 -19.71 7.05
C LEU A 110 5.85 -19.26 7.72
N GLU A 111 5.42 -19.94 8.78
CA GLU A 111 4.24 -19.56 9.56
C GLU A 111 4.42 -18.17 10.18
N ASP A 112 5.56 -17.91 10.82
CA ASP A 112 5.93 -16.59 11.34
C ASP A 112 5.88 -15.51 10.25
N LEU A 113 6.39 -15.81 9.06
CA LEU A 113 6.39 -14.88 7.93
C LEU A 113 4.97 -14.61 7.42
N ILE A 114 4.14 -15.65 7.31
CA ILE A 114 2.74 -15.54 6.91
C ILE A 114 1.98 -14.67 7.90
N GLU A 115 2.17 -14.91 9.20
CA GLU A 115 1.50 -14.15 10.24
C GLU A 115 1.91 -12.67 10.18
N ARG A 116 3.22 -12.39 10.09
CA ARG A 116 3.72 -11.00 9.93
C ARG A 116 3.16 -10.31 8.69
N GLU A 117 3.06 -11.04 7.57
CA GLU A 117 2.47 -10.53 6.34
C GLU A 117 1.00 -10.17 6.52
N ASP A 118 0.20 -11.11 7.05
CA ASP A 118 -1.24 -10.94 7.21
C ASP A 118 -1.57 -9.82 8.21
N GLN A 119 -0.85 -9.77 9.34
CA GLN A 119 -1.00 -8.70 10.33
C GLN A 119 -0.66 -7.33 9.74
N SER A 120 0.48 -7.21 9.05
CA SER A 120 0.90 -5.93 8.46
C SER A 120 -0.03 -5.48 7.33
N ASP A 121 -0.41 -6.37 6.42
CA ASP A 121 -1.34 -6.06 5.32
C ASP A 121 -2.71 -5.63 5.88
N ALA A 122 -3.19 -6.26 6.96
CA ALA A 122 -4.42 -5.86 7.64
C ALA A 122 -4.30 -4.47 8.28
N GLN A 123 -3.23 -4.19 9.01
CA GLN A 123 -2.98 -2.88 9.63
C GLN A 123 -2.89 -1.75 8.58
N HIS A 124 -2.16 -1.98 7.48
CA HIS A 124 -2.06 -1.00 6.39
C HIS A 124 -3.42 -0.74 5.73
N LYS A 125 -4.24 -1.78 5.59
CA LYS A 125 -5.60 -1.66 5.03
C LYS A 125 -6.51 -0.88 5.98
N GLU A 126 -6.54 -1.23 7.26
CA GLU A 126 -7.35 -0.53 8.27
C GLU A 126 -6.97 0.95 8.36
N ASN A 127 -5.67 1.26 8.43
CA ASN A 127 -5.21 2.65 8.50
C ASN A 127 -5.61 3.45 7.26
N GLN A 128 -5.60 2.82 6.07
CA GLN A 128 -6.07 3.45 4.85
C GLN A 128 -7.58 3.74 4.92
N GLU A 129 -8.39 2.78 5.34
CA GLU A 129 -9.85 2.94 5.50
C GLU A 129 -10.21 4.01 6.53
N GLN A 130 -9.53 4.02 7.68
CA GLN A 130 -9.71 5.05 8.70
C GLN A 130 -9.35 6.45 8.18
N ASN A 131 -8.28 6.58 7.39
CA ASN A 131 -7.87 7.87 6.85
C ASN A 131 -8.85 8.39 5.79
N ILE A 132 -9.41 7.50 4.96
CA ILE A 132 -10.47 7.83 4.00
C ILE A 132 -11.70 8.36 4.76
N LYS A 133 -12.17 7.62 5.77
CA LYS A 133 -13.32 8.02 6.58
C LYS A 133 -13.11 9.36 7.27
N LYS A 134 -11.93 9.58 7.87
CA LYS A 134 -11.57 10.87 8.49
C LYS A 134 -11.60 12.03 7.50
N ARG A 135 -11.21 11.79 6.25
CA ARG A 135 -11.25 12.81 5.19
C ARG A 135 -12.68 13.12 4.78
N GLU A 136 -13.52 12.09 4.61
CA GLU A 136 -14.93 12.24 4.27
C GLU A 136 -15.69 13.00 5.37
N ASP A 137 -15.52 12.61 6.64
CA ASP A 137 -16.15 13.29 7.79
C ASP A 137 -15.73 14.77 7.85
N ARG A 138 -14.45 15.05 7.55
CA ARG A 138 -13.93 16.42 7.50
C ARG A 138 -14.56 17.23 6.37
N GLU A 139 -14.68 16.65 5.18
CA GLU A 139 -15.31 17.30 4.02
C GLU A 139 -16.78 17.63 4.31
N VAL A 140 -17.52 16.71 4.93
CA VAL A 140 -18.91 16.93 5.36
C VAL A 140 -19.01 18.06 6.37
N ALA A 141 -18.12 18.10 7.38
CA ALA A 141 -18.12 19.16 8.38
C ALA A 141 -17.77 20.54 7.78
N GLU A 142 -16.83 20.58 6.84
CA GLU A 142 -16.45 21.79 6.11
C GLU A 142 -17.58 22.31 5.22
N ASP A 143 -18.31 21.42 4.51
CA ASP A 143 -19.48 21.77 3.71
C ASP A 143 -20.64 22.31 4.57
N MET A 144 -20.95 21.68 5.70
CA MET A 144 -21.95 22.19 6.65
C MET A 144 -21.57 23.59 7.17
N ARG A 145 -20.29 23.82 7.47
CA ARG A 145 -19.78 25.12 7.90
C ARG A 145 -19.94 26.17 6.80
N ALA A 146 -19.58 25.84 5.56
CA ALA A 146 -19.71 26.73 4.41
C ALA A 146 -21.18 27.14 4.18
N LYS A 147 -22.11 26.16 4.16
CA LYS A 147 -23.55 26.41 4.03
C LYS A 147 -24.11 27.29 5.15
N SER A 148 -23.64 27.11 6.38
CA SER A 148 -24.05 27.97 7.50
C SER A 148 -23.55 29.42 7.34
N LEU A 149 -22.31 29.61 6.90
CA LEU A 149 -21.72 30.94 6.69
C LEU A 149 -22.39 31.67 5.52
N GLU A 150 -22.75 30.97 4.46
CA GLU A 150 -23.51 31.51 3.32
C GLU A 150 -24.88 32.04 3.78
N ARG A 151 -25.66 31.22 4.51
CA ARG A 151 -26.96 31.63 5.06
C ARG A 151 -26.86 32.83 6.00
N LEU A 152 -25.82 32.90 6.81
CA LEU A 152 -25.56 34.05 7.69
C LEU A 152 -25.24 35.31 6.86
N GLY A 153 -24.44 35.17 5.81
CA GLY A 153 -24.15 36.26 4.87
C GLY A 153 -25.41 36.80 4.18
N GLU A 154 -26.27 35.91 3.68
CA GLU A 154 -27.54 36.29 3.03
C GLU A 154 -28.50 37.02 3.99
N THR A 155 -28.64 36.54 5.23
CA THR A 155 -29.49 37.20 6.23
C THR A 155 -28.94 38.58 6.64
N GLN A 156 -27.63 38.71 6.80
CA GLN A 156 -27.01 40.02 7.05
C GLN A 156 -27.20 40.98 5.88
N LYS A 157 -27.09 40.49 4.63
CA LYS A 157 -27.34 41.27 3.42
C LYS A 157 -28.78 41.79 3.37
N ARG A 158 -29.77 40.90 3.56
CA ARG A 158 -31.19 41.28 3.64
C ARG A 158 -31.47 42.31 4.74
N LYS A 159 -30.87 42.13 5.93
CA LYS A 159 -31.03 43.08 7.04
C LYS A 159 -30.42 44.46 6.71
N ARG A 160 -29.28 44.51 6.03
CA ARG A 160 -28.68 45.76 5.54
C ARG A 160 -29.58 46.47 4.52
N GLU A 161 -30.16 45.73 3.59
CA GLU A 161 -31.07 46.27 2.57
C GLU A 161 -32.34 46.83 3.19
N ASP A 162 -32.92 46.15 4.18
CA ASP A 162 -34.13 46.61 4.90
C ASP A 162 -33.88 47.87 5.75
N ILE A 163 -32.71 47.97 6.39
CA ILE A 163 -32.26 49.19 7.09
C ILE A 163 -32.09 50.36 6.11
N GLN A 164 -31.52 50.13 4.93
CA GLN A 164 -31.37 51.17 3.91
C GLN A 164 -32.74 51.64 3.38
N LEU A 165 -33.65 50.70 3.09
CA LEU A 165 -34.98 51.03 2.58
C LEU A 165 -35.82 51.84 3.59
N SER A 166 -35.75 51.49 4.87
CA SER A 166 -36.43 52.20 5.95
C SER A 166 -35.86 53.60 6.21
N GLN A 167 -34.54 53.80 6.06
CA GLN A 167 -33.92 55.13 6.12
C GLN A 167 -34.31 56.02 4.93
N VAL A 168 -34.43 55.46 3.72
CA VAL A 168 -34.89 56.20 2.53
C VAL A 168 -36.36 56.61 2.66
N LYS A 169 -37.22 55.75 3.22
CA LYS A 169 -38.65 56.07 3.43
C LYS A 169 -38.86 57.19 4.45
N LYS A 170 -38.09 57.23 5.56
CA LYS A 170 -38.21 58.30 6.58
C LYS A 170 -37.80 59.69 6.09
N LYS A 171 -36.94 59.79 5.05
CA LYS A 171 -36.51 61.09 4.50
C LYS A 171 -37.52 61.76 3.56
N ARG A 172 -38.58 61.07 3.11
CA ARG A 172 -39.54 61.60 2.12
C ARG A 172 -40.81 62.23 2.72
N GLY A 173 -40.90 62.35 4.05
CA GLY A 173 -42.09 62.83 4.76
C GLY A 173 -41.93 64.13 5.55
N SER A 174 -41.06 65.05 5.12
CA SER A 174 -40.95 66.38 5.73
C SER A 174 -41.12 67.48 4.68
N ALA A 175 -42.33 67.59 4.13
CA ALA A 175 -42.79 68.83 3.50
C ALA A 175 -43.53 69.62 4.58
N GLY A 176 -42.79 70.49 5.27
CA GLY A 176 -43.36 71.50 6.15
C GLY A 176 -43.97 72.59 5.28
N ASP A 177 -45.29 72.67 5.30
CA ASP A 177 -46.08 73.76 4.75
C ASP A 177 -45.64 75.09 5.37
N ALA A 178 -45.28 76.06 4.53
CA ALA A 178 -44.95 77.42 4.94
C ALA A 178 -45.64 78.39 3.97
N VAL A 179 -46.85 78.80 4.35
CA VAL A 179 -47.61 79.89 3.73
C VAL A 179 -46.88 81.20 4.03
N ALA A 180 -46.44 81.92 2.99
CA ALA A 180 -45.98 83.30 3.09
C ALA A 180 -47.08 84.24 2.57
N PHE A 181 -47.43 85.21 3.41
CA PHE A 181 -48.41 86.29 3.16
C PHE A 181 -47.74 87.48 2.48
#